data_AF-A0A968U5D3-F1
#
_entry.id   AF-A0A968U5D3-F1
#
_cell.length_a   1.000
_cell.length_b   1.000
_cell.length_c   1.000
_cell.angle_alpha   90.00
_cell.angle_beta   90.00
_cell.angle_gamma   90.00
#
_symmetry.space_group_name_H-M   'P 1'
#
loop_
_entity.id
_entity.type
_entity.pdbx_description
1 polymer ?
#
loop_
_entity_poly.entity_id
_entity_poly.type
_entity_poly.pdbx_seq_one_letter_code
_entity_poly.pdbx_strand_id
1 'polypeptide(L)'
;MVTPNIDGASTPAPVSNVCIKQTGTRAFLSRDKLSQLLSVKNQAPKATVREILGEPHCVLEPGQTKDGGPMEREAYPLEFDPQTWLIVWYSQDAYQGYDFRFR
;
A
#
# COMPACT_ATOMS: atom_id res chain seq x y z
N MET A 1 28.49 26.21 -30.24
CA MET A 1 28.40 24.88 -29.60
C MET A 1 27.19 24.92 -28.69
N VAL A 2 26.20 24.08 -28.94
CA VAL A 2 24.93 24.06 -28.19
C VAL A 2 25.12 23.17 -26.96
N THR A 3 24.95 23.72 -25.77
CA THR A 3 24.94 22.98 -24.51
C THR A 3 23.59 22.27 -24.35
N PRO A 4 23.53 20.97 -24.06
CA PRO A 4 22.26 20.33 -23.73
C PRO A 4 21.89 20.61 -22.28
N ASN A 5 20.72 21.21 -22.05
CA ASN A 5 20.02 21.14 -20.77
C ASN A 5 19.49 19.71 -20.61
N ILE A 6 19.96 19.00 -19.60
CA ILE A 6 19.39 17.74 -19.16
C ILE A 6 18.53 18.08 -17.96
N ASP A 7 17.23 18.22 -18.21
CA ASP A 7 16.21 18.38 -17.19
C ASP A 7 16.36 17.27 -16.15
N GLY A 8 16.47 17.69 -14.89
CA GLY A 8 16.59 16.80 -13.74
C GLY A 8 15.40 15.85 -13.69
N ALA A 9 15.64 14.59 -14.06
CA ALA A 9 14.76 13.49 -13.74
C ALA A 9 14.71 13.37 -12.20
N SER A 10 13.71 14.00 -11.59
CA SER A 10 13.37 13.82 -10.18
C SER A 10 13.18 12.33 -9.93
N THR A 11 14.20 11.70 -9.34
CA THR A 11 14.10 10.32 -8.90
C THR A 11 13.02 10.30 -7.82
N PRO A 12 11.91 9.56 -7.98
CA PRO A 12 10.88 9.51 -6.96
C PRO A 12 11.53 9.03 -5.65
N ALA A 13 11.32 9.79 -4.58
CA ALA A 13 11.91 9.51 -3.28
C ALA A 13 11.59 8.06 -2.86
N PRO A 14 12.53 7.35 -2.22
CA PRO A 14 12.27 6.00 -1.75
C PRO A 14 11.06 6.01 -0.81
N VAL A 15 10.03 5.24 -1.17
CA VAL A 15 8.82 5.11 -0.34
C VAL A 15 9.18 4.43 0.98
N SER A 16 9.27 5.24 2.05
CA SER A 16 9.52 4.73 3.40
C SER A 16 8.38 3.78 3.80
N ASN A 17 8.63 2.68 4.50
CA ASN A 17 7.55 1.84 5.08
C ASN A 17 7.40 2.15 6.57
N VAL A 18 7.45 3.44 6.92
CA VAL A 18 7.33 3.92 8.30
C VAL A 18 5.88 3.82 8.74
N CYS A 19 5.68 3.20 9.91
CA CYS A 19 4.38 3.13 10.54
C CYS A 19 4.06 4.45 11.23
N ILE A 20 3.01 5.15 10.78
CA ILE A 20 2.59 6.42 11.40
C ILE A 20 1.42 6.22 12.36
N LYS A 21 0.64 5.15 12.19
CA LYS A 21 -0.47 4.81 13.08
C LYS A 21 -0.68 3.30 13.16
N GLN A 22 -0.40 2.73 14.33
CA GLN A 22 -0.72 1.34 14.63
C GLN A 22 -2.22 1.21 14.91
N THR A 23 -2.90 0.32 14.20
CA THR A 23 -4.38 0.24 14.19
C THR A 23 -4.93 -1.16 14.53
N GLY A 24 -4.04 -2.14 14.73
CA GLY A 24 -4.41 -3.46 15.26
C GLY A 24 -3.22 -4.19 15.87
N THR A 25 -3.34 -4.61 17.13
CA THR A 25 -2.25 -5.30 17.87
C THR A 25 -1.95 -6.70 17.34
N ARG A 26 -2.84 -7.31 16.53
CA ARG A 26 -2.74 -8.69 16.00
C ARG A 26 -3.45 -8.87 14.64
N ALA A 27 -3.46 -7.85 13.78
CA ALA A 27 -4.06 -7.95 12.44
C ALA A 27 -3.13 -8.71 11.48
N PHE A 28 -3.15 -10.04 11.54
CA PHE A 28 -2.47 -10.91 10.58
C PHE A 28 -3.42 -11.29 9.44
N LEU A 29 -2.89 -11.30 8.22
CA LEU A 29 -3.64 -11.66 7.02
C LEU A 29 -3.50 -13.16 6.71
N SER A 30 -4.61 -13.88 6.74
CA SER A 30 -4.66 -15.29 6.36
C SER A 30 -4.63 -15.47 4.83
N ARG A 31 -4.30 -16.69 4.36
CA ARG A 31 -4.33 -17.04 2.93
C ARG A 31 -5.72 -16.85 2.32
N ASP A 32 -6.76 -17.20 3.06
CA ASP A 32 -8.15 -17.11 2.59
C ASP A 32 -8.55 -15.65 2.33
N LYS A 33 -8.24 -14.75 3.25
CA LYS A 33 -8.49 -13.31 3.07
C LYS A 33 -7.65 -12.73 1.93
N LEU A 34 -6.39 -13.13 1.80
CA LEU A 34 -5.56 -12.72 0.67
C LEU A 34 -6.17 -13.18 -0.67
N SER A 35 -6.62 -14.43 -0.77
CA SER A 35 -7.25 -14.95 -1.98
C SER A 35 -8.53 -14.21 -2.36
N GLN A 36 -9.33 -13.80 -1.38
CA GLN A 36 -10.50 -12.96 -1.59
C GLN A 36 -10.13 -11.58 -2.12
N LEU A 37 -9.08 -10.96 -1.58
CA LEU A 37 -8.55 -9.68 -2.10
C LEU A 37 -8.15 -9.77 -3.57
N LEU A 38 -7.55 -10.89 -4.01
CA LEU A 38 -7.16 -11.08 -5.41
C LEU A 38 -8.35 -11.02 -6.39
N SER A 39 -9.58 -11.18 -5.90
CA SER A 39 -10.80 -11.05 -6.69
C SER A 39 -11.38 -9.63 -6.70
N VAL A 40 -10.85 -8.73 -5.87
CA VAL A 40 -11.28 -7.32 -5.79
C VAL A 40 -10.69 -6.55 -6.99
N LYS A 41 -11.56 -5.89 -7.74
CA LYS A 41 -11.14 -5.04 -8.85
C LYS A 41 -10.59 -3.72 -8.33
N ASN A 42 -9.59 -3.18 -9.02
CA ASN A 42 -9.16 -1.80 -8.83
C ASN A 42 -10.38 -0.85 -8.91
N GLN A 43 -10.28 0.28 -8.21
CA GLN A 43 -11.34 1.28 -8.00
C GLN A 43 -12.49 0.84 -7.08
N ALA A 44 -12.45 -0.38 -6.52
CA ALA A 44 -13.38 -0.76 -5.47
C ALA A 44 -13.25 0.17 -4.24
N PRO A 45 -14.33 0.44 -3.50
CA PRO A 45 -14.25 1.24 -2.29
C PRO A 45 -13.29 0.64 -1.26
N LYS A 46 -12.53 1.48 -0.56
CA LYS A 46 -11.66 1.09 0.56
C LYS A 46 -12.41 0.28 1.63
N ALA A 47 -13.68 0.61 1.87
CA ALA A 47 -14.54 -0.13 2.77
C ALA A 47 -14.67 -1.61 2.38
N THR A 48 -14.85 -1.92 1.09
CA THR A 48 -14.93 -3.31 0.58
C THR A 48 -13.64 -4.07 0.84
N VAL A 49 -12.47 -3.43 0.70
CA VAL A 49 -11.19 -4.06 1.05
C VAL A 49 -11.10 -4.31 2.55
N ARG A 50 -11.50 -3.35 3.38
CA ARG A 50 -11.49 -3.49 4.84
C ARG A 50 -12.51 -4.50 5.38
N GLU A 51 -13.62 -4.73 4.69
CA GLU A 51 -14.55 -5.83 5.02
C GLU A 51 -13.87 -7.20 4.89
N ILE A 52 -13.00 -7.37 3.90
CA ILE A 52 -12.26 -8.61 3.67
C ILE A 52 -11.06 -8.74 4.62
N LEU A 53 -10.23 -7.70 4.67
CA LEU A 53 -8.95 -7.75 5.38
C LEU A 53 -9.11 -7.50 6.88
N GLY A 54 -10.08 -6.67 7.26
CA GLY A 54 -10.20 -6.07 8.58
C GLY A 54 -9.38 -4.79 8.70
N GLU A 55 -9.23 -4.30 9.94
CA GLU A 55 -8.34 -3.17 10.23
C GLU A 55 -6.88 -3.53 9.94
N PRO A 56 -6.10 -2.58 9.40
CA PRO A 56 -4.69 -2.82 9.16
C PRO A 56 -3.92 -2.97 10.46
N HIS A 57 -2.76 -3.64 10.38
CA HIS A 57 -1.81 -3.60 11.47
C HIS A 57 -1.26 -2.18 11.63
N CYS A 58 -0.95 -1.55 10.50
CA CYS A 58 -0.36 -0.24 10.46
C CYS A 58 -0.85 0.57 9.25
N VAL A 59 -1.20 1.84 9.48
CA VAL A 59 -1.26 2.86 8.43
C VAL A 59 0.14 3.43 8.26
N LEU A 60 0.67 3.33 7.04
CA LEU A 60 1.99 3.83 6.68
C LEU A 60 1.92 5.31 6.30
N GLU A 61 3.07 5.97 6.27
CA GLU A 61 3.22 7.29 5.66
C GLU A 61 2.56 7.31 4.26
N PRO A 62 1.86 8.35 3.81
CA PRO A 62 1.33 8.37 2.46
C PRO A 62 2.46 8.35 1.41
N GLY A 63 2.25 7.62 0.32
CA GLY A 63 3.06 7.70 -0.89
C GLY A 63 2.49 8.72 -1.88
N GLN A 64 2.99 8.66 -3.11
CA GLN A 64 2.46 9.45 -4.23
C GLN A 64 1.96 8.52 -5.33
N THR A 65 0.84 8.88 -5.93
CA THR A 65 0.35 8.29 -7.18
C THR A 65 1.22 8.76 -8.36
N LYS A 66 1.04 8.15 -9.54
CA LYS A 66 1.75 8.56 -10.76
C LYS A 66 1.46 10.01 -11.15
N ASP A 67 0.29 10.51 -10.80
CA ASP A 67 -0.16 11.88 -11.10
C ASP A 67 0.20 12.87 -9.98
N GLY A 68 1.03 12.46 -9.01
CA GLY A 68 1.49 13.29 -7.89
C GLY A 68 0.48 13.48 -6.76
N GLY A 69 -0.72 12.92 -6.87
CA GLY A 69 -1.72 12.92 -5.80
C GLY A 69 -1.34 11.99 -4.64
N PRO A 70 -1.89 12.20 -3.42
CA PRO A 70 -1.60 11.36 -2.27
C PRO A 70 -2.06 9.92 -2.50
N MET A 71 -1.24 8.97 -2.04
CA MET A 71 -1.55 7.55 -2.03
C MET A 71 -1.53 7.05 -0.59
N GLU A 72 -2.69 6.73 -0.04
CA GLU A 72 -2.78 6.12 1.28
C GLU A 72 -2.26 4.69 1.23
N ARG A 73 -1.64 4.25 2.33
CA ARG A 73 -0.99 2.94 2.39
C ARG A 73 -1.29 2.25 3.70
N GLU A 74 -1.72 1.00 3.61
CA GLU A 74 -2.06 0.16 4.75
C GLU A 74 -1.25 -1.14 4.70
N ALA A 75 -0.70 -1.55 5.84
CA ALA A 75 0.14 -2.72 5.97
C ALA A 75 -0.57 -3.83 6.76
N TYR A 76 -0.51 -5.03 6.20
CA TYR A 76 -1.07 -6.26 6.74
C TYR A 76 0.02 -7.36 6.73
N PRO A 77 0.66 -7.65 7.88
CA PRO A 77 1.57 -8.77 8.02
C PRO A 77 0.88 -10.09 7.64
N LEU A 78 1.55 -10.94 6.88
CA LEU A 78 1.00 -12.25 6.51
C LEU A 78 1.10 -13.22 7.68
N GLU A 79 0.04 -13.97 7.95
CA GLU A 79 0.00 -14.97 9.02
C GLU A 79 0.99 -16.13 8.76
N PHE A 80 1.08 -16.54 7.50
CA PHE A 80 1.89 -17.68 7.04
C PHE A 80 3.33 -17.31 6.69
N ASP A 81 3.66 -16.02 6.68
CA ASP A 81 5.02 -15.50 6.50
C ASP A 81 5.15 -14.12 7.17
N PRO A 82 5.39 -14.08 8.49
CA PRO A 82 5.37 -12.83 9.25
C PRO A 82 6.45 -11.81 8.87
N GLN A 83 7.47 -12.22 8.10
CA GLN A 83 8.49 -11.31 7.56
C GLN A 83 8.02 -10.61 6.27
N THR A 84 6.88 -11.02 5.71
CA THR A 84 6.29 -10.41 4.53
C THR A 84 5.02 -9.64 4.91
N TRP A 85 4.94 -8.40 4.46
CA TRP A 85 3.76 -7.55 4.60
C TRP A 85 3.10 -7.36 3.25
N LEU A 86 1.77 -7.51 3.22
CA LEU A 86 0.95 -6.97 2.14
C LEU A 86 0.76 -5.48 2.39
N ILE A 87 1.13 -4.66 1.41
CA ILE A 87 0.88 -3.22 1.41
C ILE A 87 -0.26 -2.95 0.44
N VAL A 88 -1.37 -2.42 0.92
CA VAL A 88 -2.52 -2.01 0.11
C VAL A 88 -2.45 -0.51 -0.14
N TRP A 89 -2.74 -0.10 -1.37
CA TRP A 89 -2.73 1.30 -1.79
C TRP A 89 -4.14 1.80 -2.08
N TYR A 90 -4.42 3.02 -1.63
CA TYR A 90 -5.65 3.72 -1.94
C TYR A 90 -5.39 5.13 -2.46
N SER A 91 -6.28 5.63 -3.30
CA SER A 91 -6.32 7.03 -3.68
C SER A 91 -7.77 7.48 -3.68
N GLN A 92 -8.08 8.59 -3.01
CA GLN A 92 -9.46 9.10 -2.87
C GLN A 92 -10.46 8.01 -2.41
N ASP A 93 -10.10 7.25 -1.37
CA ASP A 93 -10.88 6.11 -0.85
C ASP A 93 -11.15 4.95 -1.83
N ALA A 94 -10.46 4.92 -2.98
CA ALA A 94 -10.55 3.85 -3.95
C ALA A 94 -9.31 2.94 -3.90
N TYR A 95 -9.53 1.63 -3.97
CA TYR A 95 -8.49 0.61 -4.02
C TYR A 95 -7.69 0.67 -5.31
N GLN A 96 -6.38 0.90 -5.21
CA GLN A 96 -5.50 1.04 -6.37
C GLN A 96 -4.66 -0.22 -6.65
N GLY A 97 -4.63 -1.16 -5.71
CA GLY A 97 -3.85 -2.38 -5.80
C GLY A 97 -3.07 -2.67 -4.53
N TYR A 98 -2.09 -3.55 -4.65
CA TYR A 98 -1.24 -3.98 -3.55
C TYR A 98 0.16 -4.34 -4.02
N ASP A 99 1.07 -4.48 -3.07
CA ASP A 99 2.42 -5.00 -3.28
C ASP A 99 2.89 -5.76 -2.03
N PHE A 100 3.87 -6.65 -2.20
CA PHE A 100 4.50 -7.34 -1.08
C PHE A 100 5.80 -6.65 -0.69
N ARG A 101 6.03 -6.53 0.62
CA ARG A 101 7.26 -5.99 1.19
C ARG A 101 7.86 -6.98 2.16
N PHE A 102 9.08 -7.38 1.87
CA PHE A 102 9.92 -8.18 2.75
C PHE A 102 10.58 -7.26 3.79
N ARG A 103 10.54 -7.66 5.05
CA ARG A 103 11.18 -6.97 6.18
C ARG A 103 12.47 -7.63 6.61
#